data_AF-S7UW53-F1
#
_entry.id   AF-S7UW53-F1
#
_cell.length_a   1.000
_cell.length_b   1.000
_cell.length_c   1.000
_cell.angle_alpha   90.00
_cell.angle_beta   90.00
_cell.angle_gamma   90.00
#
_symmetry.space_group_name_H-M   'P 1'
#
loop_
_entity.id
_entity.type
_entity.pdbx_description
1 polymer ?
#
loop_
_entity_poly.entity_id
_entity_poly.type
_entity_poly.pdbx_seq_one_letter_code
_entity_poly.pdbx_strand_id
1 'polypeptide(L)'
;MATGSSRRLLRLSTHLSEGVRARENFSSLPTLLSSSQMLSGPSSLSSSSLSSSSLSSSSLSSSSLSSSSLSSSLSSSSLSSSSAAAFMSVSDFKREREGVATGGVLGRSALRRLFSSSLPGPGAFWDETLLLGFPETTTGGCLSVSLNRPRQLNALNVDMVTALHALLPRVEEDPRVSLLLLSGQGGRAFCAGGDIRQVAGAPRADVARLFGHEYALVFKTSKFKKPHVALWDGIVMGGGVGISIFASHRLCTETTLWAMPETGIGFFPDVGAAFFLSRLKAAPGVGFLLGLVGKRLRAADLLATGLATHFVPRAHLAELKEKLEKVNGFLSPEAARAEVDRIVDEFSEPLFSSSSSPSSSSSPSSSSSPSSSSLCNLTADVLDGCEKYFSVLPESFQALLASLDEGAASGCRFAAEVKQTLRDKCPLSCAVWLALFRQAEARKCVDERSDDAPFYAQREEEGDRLLEVLRQDFVLAEAFGHGYPENFKEGVRAVLVDKDNRPQWTPSNNADVHEDDVRRMLNYCEANGLDRYLHS
;
A
#
# COMPACT_ATOMS: atom_id res chain seq x y z
N MET A 1 -5.03 -11.28 41.04
CA MET A 1 -6.48 -11.01 41.21
C MET A 1 -6.81 -9.81 40.34
N ALA A 2 -7.77 -9.99 39.45
CA ALA A 2 -8.06 -9.16 38.29
C ALA A 2 -8.88 -7.91 38.62
N THR A 3 -8.64 -6.83 37.87
CA THR A 3 -9.66 -5.81 37.59
C THR A 3 -9.53 -5.38 36.13
N GLY A 4 -10.51 -5.81 35.33
CA GLY A 4 -10.62 -5.46 33.91
C GLY A 4 -11.33 -4.11 33.71
N SER A 5 -11.00 -3.45 32.60
CA SER A 5 -11.83 -2.40 32.02
C SER A 5 -12.39 -2.89 30.69
N SER A 6 -13.70 -3.13 30.66
CA SER A 6 -14.45 -3.55 29.48
C SER A 6 -14.55 -2.42 28.47
N ARG A 7 -14.10 -2.68 27.23
CA ARG A 7 -14.43 -1.88 26.04
C ARG A 7 -15.90 -2.11 25.70
N ARG A 8 -16.68 -1.02 25.62
CA ARG A 8 -18.07 -1.03 25.15
C ARG A 8 -18.08 -0.61 23.68
N LEU A 9 -18.21 -1.57 22.78
CA LEU A 9 -18.55 -1.33 21.38
C LEU A 9 -20.03 -0.94 21.30
N LEU A 10 -20.31 0.29 20.88
CA LEU A 10 -21.67 0.79 20.65
C LEU A 10 -22.10 0.40 19.22
N ARG A 11 -23.11 -0.48 19.15
CA ARG A 11 -23.84 -0.81 17.92
C ARG A 11 -24.65 0.40 17.45
N LEU A 12 -24.44 0.82 16.20
CA LEU A 12 -25.39 1.64 15.46
C LEU A 12 -26.40 0.71 14.77
N SER A 13 -27.57 0.54 15.37
CA SER A 13 -28.74 -0.03 14.66
C SER A 13 -30.01 0.62 15.19
N THR A 14 -30.54 1.59 14.45
CA THR A 14 -31.92 2.07 14.63
C THR A 14 -32.51 2.35 13.26
N HIS A 15 -33.25 1.39 12.72
CA HIS A 15 -34.63 1.54 12.23
C HIS A 15 -35.00 0.35 11.33
N LEU A 16 -35.98 -0.44 11.79
CA LEU A 16 -37.08 -1.07 11.05
C LEU A 16 -37.50 -2.37 11.75
N SER A 17 -38.34 -2.22 12.77
CA SER A 17 -39.27 -3.26 13.19
C SER A 17 -40.63 -2.98 12.54
N GLU A 18 -41.16 -4.02 11.88
CA GLU A 18 -42.58 -4.39 11.72
C GLU A 18 -42.91 -4.81 10.29
N GLY A 19 -43.23 -6.10 10.13
CA GLY A 19 -43.82 -6.59 8.89
C GLY A 19 -43.71 -8.10 8.69
N VAL A 20 -44.75 -8.81 9.12
CA VAL A 20 -45.20 -10.10 8.58
C VAL A 20 -44.58 -11.39 9.14
N ARG A 21 -45.30 -11.96 10.11
CA ARG A 21 -45.44 -13.41 10.32
C ARG A 21 -46.04 -14.05 9.06
N ALA A 22 -45.52 -15.20 8.62
CA ALA A 22 -46.24 -16.48 8.65
C ALA A 22 -45.58 -17.59 7.78
N ARG A 23 -45.71 -18.83 8.28
CA ARG A 23 -45.73 -20.15 7.62
C ARG A 23 -44.43 -20.96 7.49
N GLU A 24 -44.25 -21.81 8.50
CA GLU A 24 -44.17 -23.27 8.46
C GLU A 24 -44.01 -24.05 7.13
N ASN A 25 -43.04 -24.97 7.18
CA ASN A 25 -43.06 -26.40 6.86
C ASN A 25 -42.90 -26.95 5.42
N PHE A 26 -42.20 -28.10 5.40
CA PHE A 26 -41.89 -29.08 4.34
C PHE A 26 -40.74 -28.71 3.38
N SER A 27 -39.78 -29.57 3.01
CA SER A 27 -39.61 -31.02 3.18
C SER A 27 -38.21 -31.45 2.68
N SER A 28 -37.53 -32.29 3.48
CA SER A 28 -36.72 -33.48 3.14
C SER A 28 -36.07 -33.68 1.74
N LEU A 29 -34.72 -33.84 1.78
CA LEU A 29 -33.86 -34.90 1.17
C LEU A 29 -33.66 -34.95 -0.37
N PRO A 30 -32.65 -35.67 -0.91
CA PRO A 30 -31.21 -35.71 -0.55
C PRO A 30 -30.25 -35.72 -1.76
N THR A 31 -28.95 -35.66 -1.43
CA THR A 31 -27.75 -36.06 -2.20
C THR A 31 -27.82 -37.51 -2.74
N LEU A 32 -27.11 -37.79 -3.86
CA LEU A 32 -26.26 -38.97 -4.19
C LEU A 32 -25.92 -38.92 -5.71
N LEU A 33 -24.66 -38.69 -6.11
CA LEU A 33 -23.58 -39.66 -6.40
C LEU A 33 -23.71 -40.48 -7.71
N SER A 34 -22.75 -40.23 -8.59
CA SER A 34 -21.86 -41.23 -9.25
C SER A 34 -22.10 -41.67 -10.72
N SER A 35 -20.95 -41.70 -11.42
CA SER A 35 -20.49 -42.68 -12.41
C SER A 35 -20.58 -42.38 -13.92
N SER A 36 -19.42 -41.96 -14.44
CA SER A 36 -18.69 -42.47 -15.62
C SER A 36 -19.39 -43.36 -16.66
N GLN A 37 -19.20 -43.04 -17.94
CA GLN A 37 -18.54 -43.94 -18.90
C GLN A 37 -18.14 -43.22 -20.21
N MET A 38 -16.98 -43.62 -20.73
CA MET A 38 -16.40 -43.23 -22.02
C MET A 38 -17.12 -43.91 -23.19
N LEU A 39 -16.98 -43.36 -24.41
CA LEU A 39 -16.61 -44.09 -25.64
C LEU A 39 -16.40 -43.12 -26.84
N SER A 40 -15.17 -43.17 -27.38
CA SER A 40 -14.73 -43.11 -28.79
C SER A 40 -15.57 -42.46 -29.90
N GLY A 41 -14.91 -41.63 -30.74
CA GLY A 41 -15.38 -41.03 -32.02
C GLY A 41 -15.64 -42.03 -33.17
N PRO A 42 -15.53 -41.68 -34.48
CA PRO A 42 -14.82 -40.57 -35.13
C PRO A 42 -15.54 -39.91 -36.35
N SER A 43 -14.77 -39.15 -37.16
CA SER A 43 -14.96 -38.77 -38.59
C SER A 43 -15.96 -37.64 -38.91
N SER A 44 -15.77 -36.73 -39.89
CA SER A 44 -14.69 -36.41 -40.84
C SER A 44 -15.13 -35.22 -41.73
N LEU A 45 -14.15 -34.45 -42.24
CA LEU A 45 -14.09 -33.83 -43.59
C LEU A 45 -15.02 -32.65 -44.00
N SER A 46 -14.40 -31.50 -44.27
CA SER A 46 -14.36 -30.75 -45.56
C SER A 46 -13.83 -29.33 -45.26
N SER A 47 -12.63 -28.88 -45.67
CA SER A 47 -12.03 -28.60 -47.00
C SER A 47 -12.66 -27.44 -47.79
N SER A 48 -11.77 -26.53 -48.24
CA SER A 48 -11.88 -25.46 -49.25
C SER A 48 -12.50 -24.12 -48.79
N SER A 49 -12.00 -22.93 -49.12
CA SER A 49 -11.02 -22.52 -50.15
C SER A 49 -10.53 -21.08 -49.93
N LEU A 50 -9.35 -20.85 -50.51
CA LEU A 50 -8.63 -19.61 -50.82
C LEU A 50 -9.44 -18.35 -51.15
N SER A 51 -8.90 -17.19 -50.74
CA SER A 51 -8.71 -16.03 -51.65
C SER A 51 -7.58 -15.11 -51.16
N SER A 52 -6.54 -15.01 -51.98
CA SER A 52 -5.64 -13.86 -52.12
C SER A 52 -6.46 -12.60 -52.48
N SER A 53 -6.07 -11.34 -52.32
CA SER A 53 -4.78 -10.66 -52.39
C SER A 53 -5.06 -9.16 -52.22
N SER A 54 -4.15 -8.38 -51.63
CA SER A 54 -3.64 -7.14 -52.26
C SER A 54 -2.61 -6.46 -51.36
N LEU A 55 -1.40 -6.40 -51.92
CA LEU A 55 -0.32 -5.49 -51.54
C LEU A 55 -0.71 -4.06 -51.92
N SER A 56 -0.35 -3.09 -51.10
CA SER A 56 0.10 -1.79 -51.58
C SER A 56 1.21 -1.26 -50.69
N SER A 57 2.40 -1.30 -51.27
CA SER A 57 3.61 -0.62 -50.84
C SER A 57 3.56 0.85 -51.25
N SER A 58 3.98 1.74 -50.35
CA SER A 58 4.57 3.01 -50.76
C SER A 58 5.75 3.36 -49.85
N SER A 59 6.85 3.51 -50.56
CA SER A 59 8.25 3.77 -50.24
C SER A 59 8.55 5.14 -49.60
N LEU A 60 9.59 5.11 -48.75
CA LEU A 60 10.75 6.01 -48.66
C LEU A 60 10.52 7.53 -48.61
N SER A 61 11.04 8.13 -47.53
CA SER A 61 12.00 9.24 -47.66
C SER A 61 12.91 9.31 -46.44
N SER A 62 14.18 9.07 -46.71
CA SER A 62 15.35 9.31 -45.88
C SER A 62 15.71 10.80 -45.87
N SER A 63 16.14 11.30 -44.70
CA SER A 63 16.97 12.50 -44.63
C SER A 63 17.82 12.48 -43.37
N SER A 64 19.08 12.10 -43.58
CA SER A 64 20.23 12.31 -42.71
C SER A 64 20.83 13.68 -42.98
N LEU A 65 20.95 14.54 -41.96
CA LEU A 65 21.87 15.69 -41.89
C LEU A 65 22.10 15.94 -40.39
N SER A 66 23.24 15.55 -39.82
CA SER A 66 24.57 16.18 -39.86
C SER A 66 24.85 16.94 -38.56
N SER A 67 25.90 16.47 -37.91
CA SER A 67 26.68 17.03 -36.81
C SER A 67 26.94 18.54 -36.88
N SER A 68 26.93 19.18 -35.72
CA SER A 68 27.79 20.33 -35.45
C SER A 68 28.24 20.32 -33.99
N SER A 69 29.49 19.91 -33.81
CA SER A 69 30.32 20.19 -32.64
C SER A 69 30.60 21.69 -32.56
N LEU A 70 30.46 22.28 -31.38
CA LEU A 70 31.14 23.52 -31.02
C LEU A 70 31.71 23.40 -29.60
N SER A 71 33.00 23.13 -29.57
CA SER A 71 33.91 23.39 -28.47
C SER A 71 34.31 24.86 -28.47
N SER A 72 34.29 25.54 -27.31
CA SER A 72 35.39 26.44 -26.90
C SER A 72 35.13 27.10 -25.54
N SER A 73 36.11 26.88 -24.64
CA SER A 73 36.71 27.86 -23.70
C SER A 73 35.88 28.26 -22.46
N LEU A 74 36.18 27.69 -21.28
CA LEU A 74 37.22 28.12 -20.32
C LEU A 74 37.19 29.63 -19.98
N SER A 75 36.73 29.92 -18.77
CA SER A 75 37.22 31.04 -17.96
C SER A 75 37.11 30.64 -16.50
N SER A 76 38.28 30.48 -15.90
CA SER A 76 38.55 30.18 -14.51
C SER A 76 38.30 31.39 -13.61
N SER A 77 37.65 31.17 -12.47
CA SER A 77 37.93 31.93 -11.25
C SER A 77 37.64 31.06 -10.03
N SER A 78 38.72 30.57 -9.45
CA SER A 78 38.84 29.96 -8.13
C SER A 78 38.35 30.89 -7.02
N LEU A 79 37.68 30.34 -6.01
CA LEU A 79 37.88 30.72 -4.61
C LEU A 79 37.62 29.49 -3.72
N SER A 80 38.59 29.25 -2.87
CA SER A 80 38.81 28.08 -2.02
C SER A 80 37.89 28.02 -0.81
N SER A 81 37.61 26.81 -0.32
CA SER A 81 37.56 26.52 1.13
C SER A 81 37.84 25.04 1.36
N SER A 82 38.99 24.78 1.95
CA SER A 82 39.55 23.48 2.26
C SER A 82 38.80 22.77 3.40
N SER A 83 38.70 21.44 3.34
CA SER A 83 38.83 20.58 4.51
C SER A 83 39.35 19.22 4.06
N ALA A 84 40.46 18.81 4.68
CA ALA A 84 41.30 17.70 4.28
C ALA A 84 40.61 16.34 4.46
N ALA A 85 40.52 15.58 3.38
CA ALA A 85 40.20 14.15 3.43
C ALA A 85 41.49 13.36 3.66
N ALA A 86 41.59 12.69 4.80
CA ALA A 86 42.61 11.68 5.02
C ALA A 86 42.22 10.42 4.25
N PHE A 87 43.00 10.09 3.21
CA PHE A 87 42.94 8.81 2.51
C PHE A 87 43.49 7.71 3.43
N MET A 88 42.69 6.67 3.70
CA MET A 88 43.22 5.35 4.07
C MET A 88 42.76 4.31 3.06
N SER A 89 43.76 3.65 2.47
CA SER A 89 43.63 2.57 1.49
C SER A 89 43.15 1.27 2.14
N VAL A 90 42.44 0.47 1.35
CA VAL A 90 41.90 -0.85 1.68
C VAL A 90 43.04 -1.85 1.84
N SER A 91 43.54 -2.05 3.07
CA SER A 91 44.43 -3.19 3.36
C SER A 91 44.65 -3.49 4.86
N ASP A 92 43.65 -3.38 5.74
CA ASP A 92 43.78 -3.77 7.16
C ASP A 92 42.61 -4.61 7.70
N PHE A 93 42.11 -5.57 6.90
CA PHE A 93 41.12 -6.55 7.35
C PHE A 93 41.74 -7.95 7.48
N LYS A 94 42.80 -8.09 8.30
CA LYS A 94 43.32 -9.42 8.72
C LYS A 94 44.34 -9.32 9.86
N ARG A 95 43.87 -9.19 11.09
CA ARG A 95 44.42 -9.84 12.30
C ARG A 95 43.70 -9.30 13.53
N GLU A 96 42.90 -10.15 14.17
CA GLU A 96 42.90 -10.30 15.62
C GLU A 96 42.00 -11.48 15.96
N ARG A 97 42.65 -12.64 16.08
CA ARG A 97 42.09 -13.83 16.71
C ARG A 97 43.22 -14.39 17.56
N GLU A 98 43.27 -13.97 18.83
CA GLU A 98 43.85 -14.69 19.97
C GLU A 98 43.92 -13.77 21.21
N GLY A 99 43.40 -14.23 22.36
CA GLY A 99 43.56 -13.56 23.65
C GLY A 99 42.42 -13.81 24.64
N VAL A 100 42.60 -14.78 25.54
CA VAL A 100 41.66 -15.21 26.59
C VAL A 100 41.79 -14.37 27.88
N ALA A 101 40.63 -14.05 28.48
CA ALA A 101 40.28 -13.77 29.89
C ALA A 101 41.18 -12.93 30.81
N THR A 102 40.58 -11.91 31.44
CA THR A 102 40.54 -11.74 32.93
C THR A 102 39.53 -10.65 33.31
N GLY A 103 38.86 -10.83 34.44
CA GLY A 103 37.74 -10.01 34.91
C GLY A 103 38.12 -8.58 35.28
N GLY A 104 37.23 -7.65 34.92
CA GLY A 104 37.26 -6.26 35.35
C GLY A 104 35.88 -5.63 35.16
N VAL A 105 35.36 -5.01 36.22
CA VAL A 105 34.10 -4.26 36.21
C VAL A 105 34.23 -3.11 35.21
N LEU A 106 33.55 -3.20 34.07
CA LEU A 106 33.53 -2.12 33.08
C LEU A 106 32.72 -0.94 33.62
N GLY A 107 33.40 0.18 33.86
CA GLY A 107 32.77 1.47 34.14
C GLY A 107 31.90 1.95 32.97
N ARG A 108 30.82 2.68 33.28
CA ARG A 108 29.81 3.19 32.33
C ARG A 108 30.37 3.93 31.10
N SER A 109 31.59 4.45 31.18
CA SER A 109 32.30 5.13 30.09
C SER A 109 32.96 4.18 29.07
N ALA A 110 33.22 2.92 29.42
CA ALA A 110 33.78 1.90 28.53
C ALA A 110 32.70 1.19 27.68
N LEU A 111 31.47 1.07 28.19
CA LEU A 111 30.30 0.60 27.41
C LEU A 111 29.99 1.52 26.21
N ARG A 112 30.32 2.81 26.31
CA ARG A 112 30.11 3.79 25.22
C ARG A 112 30.99 3.55 23.99
N ARG A 113 32.09 2.78 24.12
CA ARG A 113 33.03 2.50 23.02
C ARG A 113 32.90 1.09 22.42
N LEU A 114 32.19 0.17 23.09
CA LEU A 114 32.07 -1.22 22.63
C LEU A 114 30.89 -1.48 21.68
N PHE A 115 30.03 -0.49 21.44
CA PHE A 115 28.90 -0.62 20.51
C PHE A 115 29.05 0.36 19.36
N SER A 116 30.00 0.06 18.46
CA SER A 116 30.01 0.60 17.11
C SER A 116 28.67 0.25 16.48
N SER A 117 27.81 1.26 16.26
CA SER A 117 26.51 1.04 15.67
C SER A 117 26.65 0.43 14.28
N SER A 118 26.04 -0.73 14.07
CA SER A 118 25.76 -1.20 12.71
C SER A 118 24.74 -0.30 12.04
N LEU A 119 24.01 0.56 12.76
CA LEU A 119 23.16 1.61 12.17
C LEU A 119 24.00 2.81 11.69
N PRO A 120 23.59 3.44 10.58
CA PRO A 120 24.19 4.68 10.10
C PRO A 120 24.21 5.70 11.26
N GLY A 121 25.36 6.34 11.53
CA GLY A 121 25.39 7.51 12.42
C GLY A 121 24.53 8.66 11.86
N PRO A 122 24.29 9.75 12.60
CA PRO A 122 23.44 10.86 12.15
C PRO A 122 23.80 11.48 10.79
N GLY A 123 24.99 11.19 10.24
CA GLY A 123 25.44 11.64 8.92
C GLY A 123 25.78 10.52 7.94
N ALA A 124 25.29 9.30 8.14
CA ALA A 124 25.67 8.20 7.26
C ALA A 124 24.82 8.12 5.99
N PHE A 125 25.55 7.98 4.88
CA PHE A 125 25.16 7.98 3.48
C PHE A 125 23.91 7.13 3.18
N TRP A 126 22.76 7.79 3.18
CA TRP A 126 21.67 7.48 2.26
C TRP A 126 21.46 8.76 1.45
N ASP A 127 21.21 8.60 0.17
CA ASP A 127 21.01 9.68 -0.81
C ASP A 127 20.10 10.80 -0.26
N GLU A 128 20.15 12.01 -0.84
CA GLU A 128 19.33 13.17 -0.42
C GLU A 128 17.82 12.86 -0.37
N THR A 129 17.39 11.72 -0.90
CA THR A 129 16.02 11.21 -0.98
C THR A 129 15.48 10.57 0.30
N LEU A 130 16.33 10.18 1.28
CA LEU A 130 15.91 9.72 2.61
C LEU A 130 16.67 10.46 3.70
N LEU A 131 15.94 11.15 4.60
CA LEU A 131 16.54 11.77 5.78
C LEU A 131 16.39 10.84 6.97
N LEU A 132 17.52 10.47 7.57
CA LEU A 132 17.57 9.72 8.83
C LEU A 132 17.89 10.66 9.98
N GLY A 133 17.07 10.61 11.02
CA GLY A 133 17.28 11.30 12.29
C GLY A 133 17.36 10.29 13.42
N PHE A 134 18.44 10.31 14.18
CA PHE A 134 18.56 9.56 15.42
C PHE A 134 19.06 10.52 16.51
N PRO A 135 18.40 10.61 17.68
CA PRO A 135 18.77 11.55 18.72
C PRO A 135 20.26 11.48 19.07
N GLU A 136 20.92 12.63 19.15
CA GLU A 136 22.33 12.71 19.58
C GLU A 136 22.49 12.37 21.07
N THR A 137 21.42 12.57 21.85
CA THR A 137 21.41 12.21 23.27
C THR A 137 21.35 10.70 23.42
N THR A 138 22.17 10.15 24.31
CA THR A 138 22.25 8.71 24.56
C THR A 138 20.99 8.09 25.16
N THR A 139 19.98 8.90 25.47
CA THR A 139 18.72 8.45 26.09
C THR A 139 17.60 8.27 25.07
N GLY A 140 17.57 9.01 23.95
CA GLY A 140 16.51 8.90 22.95
C GLY A 140 16.62 7.61 22.11
N GLY A 141 15.47 7.02 21.79
CA GLY A 141 15.34 5.72 21.12
C GLY A 141 14.48 5.74 19.86
N CYS A 142 14.09 6.91 19.35
CA CYS A 142 13.35 7.02 18.10
C CYS A 142 14.30 7.09 16.91
N LEU A 143 14.17 6.18 15.94
CA LEU A 143 14.74 6.39 14.62
C LEU A 143 13.69 7.04 13.72
N SER A 144 13.91 8.30 13.37
CA SER A 144 13.10 9.06 12.43
C SER A 144 13.60 8.83 11.00
N VAL A 145 12.69 8.44 10.11
CA VAL A 145 12.92 8.30 8.67
C VAL A 145 11.95 9.22 7.95
N SER A 146 12.49 10.09 7.09
CA SER A 146 11.68 11.01 6.30
C SER A 146 11.95 10.85 4.81
N LEU A 147 10.90 10.55 4.05
CA LEU A 147 10.94 10.54 2.60
C LEU A 147 11.16 11.98 2.11
N ASN A 148 12.21 12.20 1.31
CA ASN A 148 12.66 13.54 0.95
C ASN A 148 12.70 13.77 -0.57
N ARG A 149 11.56 13.50 -1.22
CA ARG A 149 11.31 13.86 -2.62
C ARG A 149 10.05 14.73 -2.74
N PRO A 150 9.95 15.86 -2.02
CA PRO A 150 8.70 16.61 -1.91
C PRO A 150 8.20 17.17 -3.25
N ARG A 151 9.11 17.44 -4.20
CA ARG A 151 8.76 17.86 -5.57
C ARG A 151 8.03 16.76 -6.36
N GLN A 152 8.33 15.49 -6.07
CA GLN A 152 7.69 14.31 -6.64
C GLN A 152 6.63 13.72 -5.70
N LEU A 153 6.14 14.49 -4.72
CA LEU A 153 5.18 14.02 -3.72
C LEU A 153 5.66 12.77 -2.97
N ASN A 154 6.97 12.70 -2.73
CA ASN A 154 7.64 11.59 -2.04
C ASN A 154 7.43 10.22 -2.72
N ALA A 155 7.24 10.20 -4.05
CA ALA A 155 7.13 8.96 -4.80
C ALA A 155 8.37 8.06 -4.62
N LEU A 156 8.15 6.76 -4.40
CA LEU A 156 9.18 5.78 -4.10
C LEU A 156 9.96 5.39 -5.36
N ASN A 157 11.25 5.67 -5.39
CA ASN A 157 12.16 5.08 -6.37
C ASN A 157 12.82 3.82 -5.80
N VAL A 158 13.58 3.12 -6.66
CA VAL A 158 14.26 1.87 -6.27
C VAL A 158 15.25 2.08 -5.12
N ASP A 159 15.98 3.21 -5.09
CA ASP A 159 16.98 3.46 -4.07
C ASP A 159 16.36 3.66 -2.69
N MET A 160 15.27 4.41 -2.61
CA MET A 160 14.52 4.59 -1.36
C MET A 160 13.98 3.24 -0.85
N VAL A 161 13.38 2.44 -1.73
CA VAL A 161 12.80 1.14 -1.34
C VAL A 161 13.89 0.15 -0.91
N THR A 162 14.99 0.05 -1.66
CA THR A 162 16.15 -0.78 -1.28
C THR A 162 16.72 -0.34 0.07
N ALA A 163 16.87 0.97 0.29
CA ALA A 163 17.38 1.51 1.55
C ALA A 163 16.46 1.21 2.74
N LEU A 164 15.15 1.44 2.60
CA LEU A 164 14.16 1.11 3.64
C LEU A 164 14.15 -0.39 3.94
N HIS A 165 14.20 -1.23 2.91
CA HIS A 165 14.26 -2.69 3.06
C HIS A 165 15.53 -3.12 3.84
N ALA A 166 16.70 -2.57 3.49
CA ALA A 166 17.95 -2.87 4.20
C ALA A 166 18.01 -2.28 5.63
N LEU A 167 17.28 -1.20 5.87
CA LEU A 167 17.24 -0.52 7.17
C LEU A 167 16.45 -1.34 8.21
N LEU A 168 15.28 -1.86 7.82
CA LEU A 168 14.30 -2.41 8.76
C LEU A 168 14.87 -3.51 9.71
N PRO A 169 15.64 -4.52 9.25
CA PRO A 169 16.24 -5.52 10.13
C PRO A 169 17.24 -4.91 11.13
N ARG A 170 18.05 -3.94 10.69
CA ARG A 170 19.03 -3.26 11.56
C ARG A 170 18.33 -2.48 12.67
N VAL A 171 17.19 -1.86 12.35
CA VAL A 171 16.36 -1.14 13.32
C VAL A 171 15.75 -2.09 14.33
N GLU A 172 15.27 -3.25 13.87
CA GLU A 172 14.69 -4.27 14.74
C GLU A 172 15.71 -4.85 15.72
N GLU A 173 16.93 -5.10 15.27
CA GLU A 173 18.00 -5.70 16.08
C GLU A 173 18.71 -4.70 17.01
N ASP A 174 18.74 -3.41 16.69
CA ASP A 174 19.48 -2.43 17.51
C ASP A 174 18.74 -2.11 18.82
N PRO A 175 19.26 -2.50 20.00
CA PRO A 175 18.57 -2.28 21.27
C PRO A 175 18.46 -0.79 21.63
N ARG A 176 19.24 0.10 21.01
CA ARG A 176 19.14 1.55 21.23
C ARG A 176 17.87 2.13 20.61
N VAL A 177 17.35 1.49 19.57
CA VAL A 177 16.11 1.91 18.92
C VAL A 177 14.92 1.22 19.57
N SER A 178 13.99 2.01 20.07
CA SER A 178 12.73 1.55 20.65
C SER A 178 11.53 1.82 19.76
N LEU A 179 11.60 2.76 18.81
CA LEU A 179 10.57 2.93 17.78
C LEU A 179 11.13 3.41 16.44
N LEU A 180 10.39 3.13 15.38
CA LEU A 180 10.59 3.67 14.03
C LEU A 180 9.49 4.70 13.73
N LEU A 181 9.87 5.92 13.36
CA LEU A 181 8.96 6.97 12.93
C LEU A 181 9.15 7.23 11.43
N LEU A 182 8.13 6.98 10.62
CA LEU A 182 8.13 7.21 9.17
C LEU A 182 7.25 8.41 8.80
N SER A 183 7.81 9.34 8.03
CA SER A 183 7.14 10.58 7.61
C SER A 183 7.53 11.00 6.19
N GLY A 184 6.80 11.95 5.60
CA GLY A 184 7.16 12.58 4.33
C GLY A 184 7.50 14.07 4.50
N GLN A 185 8.52 14.54 3.77
CA GLN A 185 8.89 15.95 3.71
C GLN A 185 7.94 16.78 2.83
N GLY A 186 7.91 18.09 3.07
CA GLY A 186 7.23 19.07 2.21
C GLY A 186 5.72 19.22 2.41
N GLY A 187 5.10 18.45 3.33
CA GLY A 187 3.76 18.72 3.84
C GLY A 187 2.59 18.59 2.85
N ARG A 188 2.83 18.09 1.63
CA ARG A 188 1.78 17.83 0.63
C ARG A 188 1.44 16.35 0.51
N ALA A 189 2.41 15.50 0.78
CA ALA A 189 2.29 14.06 0.68
C ALA A 189 3.15 13.40 1.74
N PHE A 190 2.60 12.37 2.36
CA PHE A 190 3.41 11.36 3.00
C PHE A 190 4.18 10.61 1.90
N CYS A 191 3.44 9.98 0.99
CA CYS A 191 3.96 9.31 -0.20
C CYS A 191 2.82 9.07 -1.21
N ALA A 192 3.00 9.53 -2.45
CA ALA A 192 1.98 9.41 -3.51
C ALA A 192 2.05 8.11 -4.33
N GLY A 193 2.88 7.14 -3.94
CA GLY A 193 3.02 5.84 -4.59
C GLY A 193 4.43 5.58 -5.12
N GLY A 194 4.59 4.55 -5.95
CA GLY A 194 5.84 4.29 -6.66
C GLY A 194 6.12 5.32 -7.75
N ASP A 195 7.39 5.58 -8.05
CA ASP A 195 7.83 6.39 -9.18
C ASP A 195 7.71 5.57 -10.48
N ILE A 196 6.49 5.22 -10.84
CA ILE A 196 6.16 4.30 -11.94
C ILE A 196 6.55 4.82 -13.33
N ARG A 197 6.88 6.12 -13.45
CA ARG A 197 7.47 6.68 -14.68
C ARG A 197 8.80 6.01 -15.01
N GLN A 198 9.57 5.66 -13.98
CA GLN A 198 10.84 4.98 -14.13
C GLN A 198 10.69 3.48 -14.41
N VAL A 199 9.48 2.93 -14.18
CA VAL A 199 9.15 1.51 -14.37
C VAL A 199 8.56 1.26 -15.75
N ALA A 200 7.76 2.19 -16.26
CA ALA A 200 7.12 2.08 -17.56
C ALA A 200 8.16 2.04 -18.70
N GLY A 201 8.39 0.84 -19.24
CA GLY A 201 9.41 0.62 -20.27
C GLY A 201 10.82 0.39 -19.74
N ALA A 202 10.98 0.21 -18.44
CA ALA A 202 12.25 -0.20 -17.84
C ALA A 202 12.66 -1.62 -18.27
N PRO A 203 13.96 -1.95 -18.22
CA PRO A 203 14.42 -3.33 -18.28
C PRO A 203 13.73 -4.19 -17.22
N ARG A 204 13.44 -5.43 -17.59
CA ARG A 204 12.78 -6.40 -16.70
C ARG A 204 13.47 -6.53 -15.34
N ALA A 205 14.80 -6.55 -15.33
CA ALA A 205 15.57 -6.67 -14.08
C ALA A 205 15.31 -5.51 -13.11
N ASP A 206 15.05 -4.30 -13.61
CA ASP A 206 14.79 -3.13 -12.78
C ASP A 206 13.37 -3.14 -12.22
N VAL A 207 12.39 -3.61 -13.01
CA VAL A 207 11.02 -3.88 -12.56
C VAL A 207 11.03 -4.90 -11.42
N ALA A 208 11.69 -6.05 -11.64
CA ALA A 208 11.83 -7.10 -10.65
C ALA A 208 12.54 -6.61 -9.37
N ARG A 209 13.55 -5.75 -9.51
CA ARG A 209 14.29 -5.17 -8.38
C ARG A 209 13.42 -4.24 -7.55
N LEU A 210 12.68 -3.32 -8.19
CA LEU A 210 11.81 -2.39 -7.48
C LEU A 210 10.74 -3.14 -6.69
N PHE A 211 9.89 -3.90 -7.38
CA PHE A 211 8.78 -4.60 -6.75
C PHE A 211 9.24 -5.73 -5.80
N GLY A 212 10.39 -6.35 -6.10
CA GLY A 212 11.00 -7.34 -5.23
C GLY A 212 11.40 -6.76 -3.88
N HIS A 213 12.11 -5.62 -3.86
CA HIS A 213 12.43 -4.95 -2.60
C HIS A 213 11.17 -4.34 -1.94
N GLU A 214 10.22 -3.81 -2.71
CA GLU A 214 9.01 -3.19 -2.17
C GLU A 214 8.15 -4.22 -1.44
N TYR A 215 7.81 -5.34 -2.08
CA TYR A 215 6.95 -6.34 -1.47
C TYR A 215 7.64 -7.10 -0.34
N ALA A 216 8.96 -7.31 -0.42
CA ALA A 216 9.73 -7.84 0.70
C ALA A 216 9.74 -6.86 1.89
N LEU A 217 9.87 -5.55 1.64
CA LEU A 217 9.73 -4.51 2.67
C LEU A 217 8.33 -4.52 3.30
N VAL A 218 7.27 -4.64 2.50
CA VAL A 218 5.88 -4.76 2.98
C VAL A 218 5.75 -5.95 3.92
N PHE A 219 6.22 -7.13 3.49
CA PHE A 219 6.18 -8.35 4.28
C PHE A 219 6.96 -8.21 5.60
N LYS A 220 8.21 -7.71 5.55
CA LYS A 220 9.02 -7.51 6.76
C LYS A 220 8.38 -6.48 7.70
N THR A 221 7.76 -5.42 7.16
CA THR A 221 7.03 -4.44 7.96
C THR A 221 5.86 -5.08 8.72
N SER A 222 5.15 -6.04 8.11
CA SER A 222 4.08 -6.78 8.81
C SER A 222 4.55 -7.65 9.98
N LYS A 223 5.84 -7.99 10.01
CA LYS A 223 6.47 -8.81 11.06
C LYS A 223 7.29 -8.00 12.05
N PHE A 224 7.39 -6.68 11.84
CA PHE A 224 8.20 -5.79 12.64
C PHE A 224 7.67 -5.68 14.07
N LYS A 225 8.51 -5.97 15.06
CA LYS A 225 8.10 -6.12 16.47
C LYS A 225 8.04 -4.82 17.24
N LYS A 226 8.91 -3.86 16.90
CA LYS A 226 8.95 -2.56 17.59
C LYS A 226 7.83 -1.65 17.08
N PRO A 227 7.37 -0.67 17.87
CA PRO A 227 6.47 0.35 17.39
C PRO A 227 6.97 1.01 16.10
N HIS A 228 6.18 0.90 15.05
CA HIS A 228 6.31 1.65 13.80
C HIS A 228 5.17 2.67 13.73
N VAL A 229 5.52 3.95 13.70
CA VAL A 229 4.59 5.08 13.59
C VAL A 229 4.70 5.67 12.19
N ALA A 230 3.62 5.58 11.41
CA ALA A 230 3.51 6.22 10.11
C ALA A 230 2.64 7.48 10.21
N LEU A 231 3.20 8.63 9.85
CA LEU A 231 2.50 9.92 9.84
C LEU A 231 1.91 10.21 8.47
N TRP A 232 0.62 9.92 8.30
CA TRP A 232 -0.13 10.13 7.05
C TRP A 232 -0.57 11.60 6.88
N ASP A 233 0.35 12.56 6.96
CA ASP A 233 0.10 13.98 6.62
C ASP A 233 0.11 14.17 5.09
N GLY A 234 -1.04 14.48 4.51
CA GLY A 234 -1.22 14.67 3.06
C GLY A 234 -1.57 13.39 2.29
N ILE A 235 -1.14 13.33 1.03
CA ILE A 235 -1.43 12.21 0.11
C ILE A 235 -0.72 10.92 0.56
N VAL A 236 -1.46 9.81 0.58
CA VAL A 236 -1.00 8.43 0.86
C VAL A 236 -1.59 7.50 -0.21
N MET A 237 -0.80 7.07 -1.20
CA MET A 237 -1.32 6.23 -2.30
C MET A 237 -0.34 5.13 -2.70
N GLY A 238 -0.84 4.03 -3.26
CA GLY A 238 -0.05 2.92 -3.83
C GLY A 238 1.09 2.44 -2.93
N GLY A 239 2.33 2.45 -3.42
CA GLY A 239 3.53 2.12 -2.63
C GLY A 239 3.65 2.87 -1.29
N GLY A 240 3.13 4.10 -1.18
CA GLY A 240 3.04 4.83 0.09
C GLY A 240 2.12 4.15 1.11
N VAL A 241 1.01 3.58 0.65
CA VAL A 241 0.18 2.67 1.46
C VAL A 241 1.00 1.44 1.81
N GLY A 242 1.67 0.80 0.85
CA GLY A 242 2.45 -0.43 1.06
C GLY A 242 3.46 -0.34 2.20
N ILE A 243 4.31 0.69 2.21
CA ILE A 243 5.37 0.84 3.23
C ILE A 243 4.84 1.22 4.63
N SER A 244 3.55 1.51 4.77
CA SER A 244 2.99 2.09 6.01
C SER A 244 1.72 1.41 6.52
N ILE A 245 1.02 0.63 5.69
CA ILE A 245 -0.27 0.04 6.05
C ILE A 245 -0.15 -1.00 7.17
N PHE A 246 1.00 -1.65 7.29
CA PHE A 246 1.32 -2.56 8.39
C PHE A 246 2.05 -1.87 9.56
N ALA A 247 2.23 -0.56 9.51
CA ALA A 247 2.78 0.19 10.64
C ALA A 247 1.85 0.07 11.84
N SER A 248 2.41 -0.14 13.02
CA SER A 248 1.65 -0.38 14.24
C SER A 248 0.79 0.83 14.68
N HIS A 249 1.15 2.05 14.26
CA HIS A 249 0.35 3.27 14.40
C HIS A 249 0.31 4.00 13.05
N ARG A 250 -0.90 4.31 12.57
CA ARG A 250 -1.14 4.97 11.28
C ARG A 250 -1.94 6.22 11.57
N LEU A 251 -1.24 7.34 11.68
CA LEU A 251 -1.81 8.59 12.18
C LEU A 251 -2.27 9.43 10.98
N CYS A 252 -3.58 9.50 10.77
CA CYS A 252 -4.16 10.39 9.78
C CYS A 252 -4.38 11.80 10.36
N THR A 253 -4.49 12.78 9.47
CA THR A 253 -4.72 14.19 9.76
C THR A 253 -5.89 14.68 8.90
N GLU A 254 -6.33 15.92 9.09
CA GLU A 254 -7.36 16.54 8.26
C GLU A 254 -6.92 16.71 6.79
N THR A 255 -5.62 16.62 6.51
CA THR A 255 -5.07 16.72 5.16
C THR A 255 -4.97 15.36 4.46
N THR A 256 -5.10 14.25 5.19
CA THR A 256 -4.91 12.90 4.63
C THR A 256 -5.83 12.65 3.44
N LEU A 257 -5.24 12.22 2.33
CA LEU A 257 -5.96 11.76 1.15
C LEU A 257 -5.42 10.39 0.76
N TRP A 258 -6.17 9.35 1.07
CA TRP A 258 -5.76 7.96 0.90
C TRP A 258 -6.45 7.33 -0.30
N ALA A 259 -5.75 6.56 -1.13
CA ALA A 259 -6.36 5.79 -2.23
C ALA A 259 -5.44 4.68 -2.78
N MET A 260 -6.04 3.71 -3.48
CA MET A 260 -5.36 2.76 -4.36
C MET A 260 -5.78 3.02 -5.82
N PRO A 261 -5.14 3.97 -6.54
CA PRO A 261 -5.59 4.45 -7.85
C PRO A 261 -5.12 3.61 -9.07
N GLU A 262 -4.50 2.45 -8.84
CA GLU A 262 -3.69 1.70 -9.82
C GLU A 262 -4.47 1.25 -11.06
N THR A 263 -5.78 0.98 -10.94
CA THR A 263 -6.62 0.64 -12.10
C THR A 263 -6.75 1.77 -13.12
N GLY A 264 -6.51 3.02 -12.70
CA GLY A 264 -6.51 4.20 -13.58
C GLY A 264 -5.24 4.38 -14.40
N ILE A 265 -4.17 3.63 -14.12
CA ILE A 265 -2.88 3.69 -14.82
C ILE A 265 -2.55 2.38 -15.53
N GLY A 266 -3.53 1.49 -15.70
CA GLY A 266 -3.30 0.17 -16.30
C GLY A 266 -2.45 -0.76 -15.44
N PHE A 267 -2.49 -0.59 -14.11
CA PHE A 267 -1.87 -1.48 -13.13
C PHE A 267 -2.95 -2.09 -12.22
N PHE A 268 -2.59 -2.71 -11.10
CA PHE A 268 -3.55 -3.30 -10.16
C PHE A 268 -3.21 -2.86 -8.72
N PRO A 269 -4.19 -2.83 -7.79
CA PRO A 269 -3.91 -2.57 -6.38
C PRO A 269 -3.02 -3.69 -5.81
N ASP A 270 -1.76 -3.36 -5.60
CA ASP A 270 -0.66 -4.24 -5.21
C ASP A 270 -0.33 -4.10 -3.72
N VAL A 271 0.93 -4.32 -3.32
CA VAL A 271 1.45 -4.15 -1.94
C VAL A 271 0.62 -4.85 -0.86
N GLY A 272 -0.01 -5.98 -1.19
CA GLY A 272 -0.87 -6.73 -0.29
C GLY A 272 -2.29 -6.17 -0.16
N ALA A 273 -2.74 -5.30 -1.07
CA ALA A 273 -4.07 -4.68 -1.02
C ALA A 273 -5.20 -5.70 -0.96
N ALA A 274 -5.13 -6.78 -1.75
CA ALA A 274 -6.13 -7.85 -1.67
C ALA A 274 -6.17 -8.49 -0.27
N PHE A 275 -5.04 -8.59 0.43
CA PHE A 275 -4.97 -9.09 1.81
C PHE A 275 -5.64 -8.13 2.80
N PHE A 276 -5.26 -6.85 2.80
CA PHE A 276 -5.74 -5.94 3.84
C PHE A 276 -7.12 -5.35 3.56
N LEU A 277 -7.46 -5.07 2.30
CA LEU A 277 -8.76 -4.52 1.93
C LEU A 277 -9.88 -5.53 2.09
N SER A 278 -9.61 -6.82 1.87
CA SER A 278 -10.60 -7.87 2.17
C SER A 278 -10.92 -7.92 3.66
N ARG A 279 -10.00 -7.52 4.55
CA ARG A 279 -10.18 -7.58 6.01
C ARG A 279 -10.86 -6.36 6.63
N LEU A 280 -11.39 -5.43 5.82
CA LEU A 280 -12.16 -4.29 6.33
C LEU A 280 -13.54 -4.73 6.84
N LYS A 281 -13.60 -5.13 8.11
CA LYS A 281 -14.81 -5.69 8.74
C LYS A 281 -15.95 -4.69 8.92
N ALA A 282 -15.62 -3.43 9.16
CA ALA A 282 -16.61 -2.39 9.49
C ALA A 282 -17.45 -1.93 8.28
N ALA A 283 -17.11 -2.34 7.06
CA ALA A 283 -17.79 -1.91 5.85
C ALA A 283 -17.71 -2.97 4.72
N PRO A 284 -18.64 -3.94 4.68
CA PRO A 284 -18.68 -4.97 3.63
C PRO A 284 -18.65 -4.36 2.22
N GLY A 285 -17.85 -4.93 1.32
CA GLY A 285 -17.75 -4.47 -0.06
C GLY A 285 -16.97 -3.16 -0.29
N VAL A 286 -16.65 -2.38 0.75
CA VAL A 286 -15.86 -1.14 0.60
C VAL A 286 -14.44 -1.45 0.16
N GLY A 287 -13.79 -2.46 0.74
CA GLY A 287 -12.44 -2.86 0.32
C GLY A 287 -12.34 -3.16 -1.17
N PHE A 288 -13.35 -3.83 -1.73
CA PHE A 288 -13.42 -4.10 -3.16
C PHE A 288 -13.58 -2.81 -3.99
N LEU A 289 -14.49 -1.91 -3.59
CA LEU A 289 -14.69 -0.61 -4.24
C LEU A 289 -13.38 0.21 -4.28
N LEU A 290 -12.65 0.25 -3.16
CA LEU A 290 -11.42 1.04 -3.04
C LEU A 290 -10.39 0.65 -4.10
N GLY A 291 -10.14 -0.66 -4.30
CA GLY A 291 -9.23 -1.11 -5.34
C GLY A 291 -9.83 -1.07 -6.76
N LEU A 292 -11.14 -1.22 -6.91
CA LEU A 292 -11.79 -1.25 -8.23
C LEU A 292 -11.74 0.11 -8.90
N VAL A 293 -12.19 1.16 -8.19
CA VAL A 293 -12.33 2.51 -8.76
C VAL A 293 -11.34 3.53 -8.22
N GLY A 294 -10.52 3.16 -7.23
CA GLY A 294 -9.57 4.08 -6.60
C GLY A 294 -10.24 5.21 -5.83
N LYS A 295 -11.37 4.91 -5.16
CA LYS A 295 -12.11 5.93 -4.39
C LYS A 295 -11.21 6.49 -3.29
N ARG A 296 -11.18 7.82 -3.20
CA ARG A 296 -10.36 8.54 -2.22
C ARG A 296 -11.04 8.57 -0.87
N LEU A 297 -10.30 8.24 0.18
CA LEU A 297 -10.73 8.32 1.57
C LEU A 297 -10.12 9.52 2.27
N ARG A 298 -10.88 10.06 3.21
CA ARG A 298 -10.48 11.13 4.12
C ARG A 298 -10.45 10.60 5.56
N ALA A 299 -10.01 11.41 6.50
CA ALA A 299 -9.70 10.95 7.87
C ALA A 299 -10.84 10.19 8.57
N ALA A 300 -12.10 10.65 8.44
CA ALA A 300 -13.23 9.98 9.08
C ALA A 300 -13.49 8.59 8.47
N ASP A 301 -13.37 8.46 7.14
CA ASP A 301 -13.48 7.17 6.46
C ASP A 301 -12.37 6.20 6.91
N LEU A 302 -11.15 6.72 7.05
CA LEU A 302 -9.98 5.93 7.42
C LEU A 302 -10.08 5.38 8.83
N LEU A 303 -10.60 6.17 9.78
CA LEU A 303 -10.89 5.68 11.12
C LEU A 303 -12.05 4.68 11.11
N ALA A 304 -13.15 4.99 10.42
CA ALA A 304 -14.33 4.13 10.38
C ALA A 304 -14.04 2.75 9.76
N THR A 305 -13.17 2.70 8.75
CA THR A 305 -12.74 1.44 8.10
C THR A 305 -11.64 0.71 8.87
N GLY A 306 -10.96 1.36 9.82
CA GLY A 306 -9.81 0.83 10.55
C GLY A 306 -8.47 0.91 9.81
N LEU A 307 -8.45 1.54 8.63
CA LEU A 307 -7.23 1.77 7.86
C LEU A 307 -6.25 2.69 8.61
N ALA A 308 -6.74 3.79 9.19
CA ALA A 308 -5.98 4.60 10.15
C ALA A 308 -6.28 4.14 11.58
N THR A 309 -5.30 4.25 12.48
CA THR A 309 -5.52 3.93 13.90
C THR A 309 -5.95 5.14 14.72
N HIS A 310 -5.43 6.32 14.38
CA HIS A 310 -5.72 7.56 15.10
C HIS A 310 -5.86 8.72 14.14
N PHE A 311 -6.56 9.74 14.60
CA PHE A 311 -6.59 11.06 13.99
C PHE A 311 -5.86 12.03 14.89
N VAL A 312 -4.84 12.68 14.34
CA VAL A 312 -4.06 13.71 15.01
C VAL A 312 -4.12 14.96 14.15
N PRO A 313 -4.65 16.10 14.64
CA PRO A 313 -4.63 17.34 13.89
C PRO A 313 -3.22 17.73 13.48
N ARG A 314 -3.07 18.27 12.27
CA ARG A 314 -1.76 18.63 11.73
C ARG A 314 -0.97 19.57 12.65
N ALA A 315 -1.68 20.48 13.33
CA ALA A 315 -1.09 21.44 14.27
C ALA A 315 -0.32 20.77 15.43
N HIS A 316 -0.70 19.55 15.81
CA HIS A 316 -0.07 18.80 16.90
C HIS A 316 1.13 17.96 16.46
N LEU A 317 1.35 17.78 15.15
CA LEU A 317 2.39 16.87 14.65
C LEU A 317 3.81 17.26 15.06
N ALA A 318 4.11 18.55 15.17
CA ALA A 318 5.43 19.01 15.59
C ALA A 318 5.73 18.59 17.04
N GLU A 319 4.80 18.84 17.95
CA GLU A 319 4.94 18.47 19.37
C GLU A 319 4.91 16.94 19.57
N LEU A 320 4.04 16.24 18.84
CA LEU A 320 4.00 14.78 18.84
C LEU A 320 5.36 14.19 18.45
N LYS A 321 5.97 14.67 17.35
CA LYS A 321 7.29 14.21 16.90
C LYS A 321 8.35 14.45 17.98
N GLU A 322 8.38 15.64 18.58
CA GLU A 322 9.32 15.97 19.63
C GLU A 322 9.20 15.02 20.84
N LYS A 323 7.97 14.66 21.26
CA LYS A 323 7.75 13.69 22.34
C LYS A 323 8.17 12.28 21.95
N LEU A 324 7.86 11.84 20.73
CA LEU A 324 8.30 10.54 20.21
C LEU A 324 9.83 10.44 20.15
N GLU A 325 10.52 11.50 19.73
CA GLU A 325 11.98 11.56 19.68
C GLU A 325 12.65 11.44 21.05
N LYS A 326 11.93 11.79 22.12
CA LYS A 326 12.38 11.68 23.51
C LYS A 326 12.05 10.33 24.16
N VAL A 327 11.33 9.43 23.49
CA VAL A 327 11.10 8.07 24.00
C VAL A 327 12.44 7.41 24.27
N ASN A 328 12.57 6.77 25.42
CA ASN A 328 13.82 6.16 25.82
C ASN A 328 14.23 5.03 24.87
N GLY A 329 15.53 4.91 24.58
CA GLY A 329 16.09 3.70 23.99
C GLY A 329 16.08 2.52 24.97
N PHE A 330 16.42 1.32 24.47
CA PHE A 330 16.54 0.09 25.27
C PHE A 330 15.24 -0.42 25.92
N LEU A 331 14.09 0.12 25.53
CA LEU A 331 12.80 -0.45 25.93
C LEU A 331 12.56 -1.78 25.20
N SER A 332 11.93 -2.74 25.89
CA SER A 332 11.37 -3.91 25.22
C SER A 332 10.30 -3.47 24.22
N PRO A 333 9.99 -4.26 23.17
CA PRO A 333 8.94 -3.93 22.22
C PRO A 333 7.59 -3.58 22.88
N GLU A 334 7.20 -4.30 23.93
CA GLU A 334 5.95 -4.08 24.67
C GLU A 334 5.97 -2.78 25.47
N ALA A 335 7.08 -2.49 26.16
CA ALA A 335 7.24 -1.26 26.92
C ALA A 335 7.30 -0.03 25.99
N ALA A 336 8.02 -0.14 24.87
CA ALA A 336 8.05 0.87 23.83
C ALA A 336 6.64 1.11 23.26
N ARG A 337 5.89 0.03 22.99
CA ARG A 337 4.53 0.10 22.48
C ARG A 337 3.61 0.86 23.44
N ALA A 338 3.62 0.50 24.72
CA ALA A 338 2.80 1.16 25.73
C ALA A 338 3.12 2.66 25.85
N GLU A 339 4.41 3.03 25.78
CA GLU A 339 4.81 4.44 25.83
C GLU A 339 4.40 5.21 24.57
N VAL A 340 4.54 4.61 23.39
CA VAL A 340 4.09 5.23 22.13
C VAL A 340 2.56 5.35 22.08
N ASP A 341 1.81 4.33 22.50
CA ASP A 341 0.34 4.40 22.61
C ASP A 341 -0.05 5.59 23.53
N ARG A 342 0.56 5.70 24.72
CA ARG A 342 0.31 6.81 25.66
C ARG A 342 0.59 8.18 25.04
N ILE A 343 1.69 8.33 24.31
CA ILE A 343 2.06 9.59 23.64
C ILE A 343 1.07 9.90 22.52
N VAL A 344 0.74 8.93 21.67
CA VAL A 344 -0.19 9.13 20.54
C VAL A 344 -1.60 9.47 21.04
N ASP A 345 -2.08 8.80 22.08
CA ASP A 345 -3.39 9.05 22.69
C ASP A 345 -3.51 10.47 23.26
N GLU A 346 -2.41 11.07 23.75
CA GLU A 346 -2.38 12.45 24.23
C GLU A 346 -2.73 13.47 23.14
N PHE A 347 -2.38 13.18 21.88
CA PHE A 347 -2.62 14.07 20.73
C PHE A 347 -3.77 13.62 19.82
N SER A 348 -4.31 12.42 20.06
CA SER A 348 -5.40 11.88 19.25
C SER A 348 -6.72 12.54 19.63
N GLU A 349 -7.49 12.94 18.62
CA GLU A 349 -8.82 13.53 18.82
C GLU A 349 -9.93 12.62 18.26
N PRO A 350 -11.08 12.49 18.95
CA PRO A 350 -12.22 11.78 18.38
C PRO A 350 -12.85 12.62 17.25
N LEU A 351 -12.91 12.07 16.04
CA LEU A 351 -13.63 12.70 14.92
C LEU A 351 -15.15 12.54 15.01
N PHE A 352 -15.63 11.58 15.80
CA PHE A 352 -17.04 11.34 16.04
C PHE A 352 -17.35 11.68 17.49
N SER A 353 -17.62 12.95 17.78
CA SER A 353 -18.25 13.31 19.05
C SER A 353 -19.72 12.89 18.97
N SER A 354 -20.13 11.98 19.86
CA SER A 354 -21.55 11.75 20.10
C SER A 354 -22.17 13.09 20.48
N SER A 355 -23.09 13.58 19.66
CA SER A 355 -23.89 14.74 19.97
C SER A 355 -24.77 14.44 21.18
N SER A 356 -24.23 14.61 22.38
CA SER A 356 -24.96 14.59 23.62
C SER A 356 -25.32 16.03 24.00
N SER A 357 -26.56 16.38 23.64
CA SER A 357 -27.41 17.47 24.16
C SER A 357 -26.94 18.94 23.99
N PRO A 358 -27.86 19.85 23.63
CA PRO A 358 -27.54 21.27 23.50
C PRO A 358 -27.32 21.88 24.89
N SER A 359 -26.07 22.18 25.24
CA SER A 359 -25.78 23.13 26.31
C SER A 359 -25.38 24.47 25.66
N SER A 360 -26.25 25.44 25.84
CA SER A 360 -26.07 26.82 25.43
C SER A 360 -24.93 27.47 26.21
N SER A 361 -23.79 27.73 25.56
CA SER A 361 -23.01 28.94 25.82
C SER A 361 -22.07 29.21 24.65
N SER A 362 -22.22 30.39 24.08
CA SER A 362 -21.54 30.90 22.90
C SER A 362 -20.22 31.58 23.29
N SER A 363 -19.15 31.27 22.56
CA SER A 363 -18.01 32.16 22.34
C SER A 363 -17.32 31.75 21.04
N PRO A 364 -17.08 32.68 20.09
CA PRO A 364 -16.45 32.36 18.82
C PRO A 364 -14.93 32.43 18.96
N SER A 365 -14.26 31.29 19.12
CA SER A 365 -12.83 31.16 18.83
C SER A 365 -12.66 30.80 17.35
N SER A 366 -11.96 31.66 16.62
CA SER A 366 -11.66 31.50 15.20
C SER A 366 -10.55 30.48 14.98
N SER A 367 -10.91 29.20 15.08
CA SER A 367 -10.22 28.09 14.43
C SER A 367 -11.31 27.11 14.03
N SER A 368 -11.81 27.24 12.81
CA SER A 368 -12.88 26.36 12.31
C SER A 368 -12.31 24.96 12.11
N SER A 369 -12.37 24.12 13.14
CA SER A 369 -12.10 22.71 13.02
C SER A 369 -13.01 22.13 11.92
N PRO A 370 -12.48 21.37 10.97
CA PRO A 370 -13.28 20.81 9.88
C PRO A 370 -14.43 19.97 10.45
N SER A 371 -15.65 20.14 9.92
CA SER A 371 -16.78 19.30 10.31
C SER A 371 -16.52 17.86 9.88
N SER A 372 -16.92 16.88 10.69
CA SER A 372 -16.79 15.43 10.40
C SER A 372 -17.27 15.07 8.98
N SER A 373 -18.33 15.72 8.50
CA SER A 373 -18.86 15.55 7.13
C SER A 373 -17.89 15.92 6.01
N SER A 374 -17.00 16.90 6.22
CA SER A 374 -16.00 17.33 5.21
C SER A 374 -14.78 16.39 5.15
N LEU A 375 -14.65 15.50 6.14
CA LEU A 375 -13.60 14.49 6.26
C LEU A 375 -14.10 13.08 5.96
N CYS A 376 -15.26 12.95 5.33
CA CYS A 376 -15.93 11.69 5.00
C CYS A 376 -16.34 11.69 3.52
N ASN A 377 -15.90 10.69 2.76
CA ASN A 377 -16.27 10.44 1.37
C ASN A 377 -17.12 9.17 1.18
N LEU A 378 -17.22 8.32 2.22
CA LEU A 378 -18.10 7.16 2.26
C LEU A 378 -19.47 7.58 2.81
N THR A 379 -20.31 8.14 1.94
CA THR A 379 -21.69 8.48 2.29
C THR A 379 -22.51 7.22 2.57
N ALA A 380 -23.66 7.37 3.24
CA ALA A 380 -24.60 6.25 3.45
C ALA A 380 -24.97 5.55 2.13
N ASP A 381 -25.27 6.32 1.07
CA ASP A 381 -25.55 5.77 -0.27
C ASP A 381 -24.39 4.90 -0.82
N VAL A 382 -23.14 5.27 -0.53
CA VAL A 382 -21.96 4.48 -0.94
C VAL A 382 -21.84 3.20 -0.12
N LEU A 383 -22.06 3.28 1.19
CA LEU A 383 -22.00 2.12 2.08
C LEU A 383 -23.12 1.12 1.73
N ASP A 384 -24.35 1.58 1.58
CA ASP A 384 -25.50 0.76 1.19
C ASP A 384 -25.28 0.13 -0.21
N GLY A 385 -24.69 0.89 -1.12
CA GLY A 385 -24.30 0.39 -2.44
C GLY A 385 -23.23 -0.69 -2.38
N CYS A 386 -22.16 -0.48 -1.60
CA CYS A 386 -21.12 -1.47 -1.36
C CYS A 386 -21.69 -2.76 -0.76
N GLU A 387 -22.56 -2.64 0.24
CA GLU A 387 -23.20 -3.79 0.86
C GLU A 387 -24.09 -4.53 -0.15
N LYS A 388 -24.90 -3.79 -0.92
CA LYS A 388 -25.81 -4.41 -1.91
C LYS A 388 -25.08 -5.11 -3.05
N TYR A 389 -24.04 -4.49 -3.61
CA TYR A 389 -23.43 -4.96 -4.87
C TYR A 389 -22.12 -5.73 -4.65
N PHE A 390 -21.41 -5.49 -3.55
CA PHE A 390 -20.03 -5.97 -3.35
C PHE A 390 -19.80 -6.76 -2.06
N SER A 391 -20.81 -6.92 -1.20
CA SER A 391 -20.71 -7.84 -0.05
C SER A 391 -20.58 -9.31 -0.47
N VAL A 392 -21.22 -9.66 -1.59
CA VAL A 392 -21.04 -10.92 -2.30
C VAL A 392 -20.50 -10.59 -3.68
N LEU A 393 -19.26 -11.01 -3.94
CA LEU A 393 -18.57 -10.62 -5.18
C LEU A 393 -19.17 -11.35 -6.39
N PRO A 394 -19.41 -10.64 -7.51
CA PRO A 394 -19.84 -11.25 -8.76
C PRO A 394 -18.85 -12.30 -9.27
N GLU A 395 -19.36 -13.35 -9.92
CA GLU A 395 -18.57 -14.52 -10.37
C GLU A 395 -17.53 -14.19 -11.43
N SER A 396 -17.82 -13.19 -12.27
CA SER A 396 -16.96 -12.71 -13.34
C SER A 396 -17.09 -11.18 -13.49
N PHE A 397 -16.21 -10.60 -14.29
CA PHE A 397 -16.26 -9.16 -14.58
C PHE A 397 -17.54 -8.80 -15.35
N GLN A 398 -18.01 -9.68 -16.24
CA GLN A 398 -19.26 -9.55 -16.97
C GLN A 398 -20.47 -9.56 -16.04
N ALA A 399 -20.48 -10.46 -15.03
CA ALA A 399 -21.53 -10.51 -14.03
C ALA A 399 -21.57 -9.22 -13.19
N LEU A 400 -20.40 -8.66 -12.85
CA LEU A 400 -20.31 -7.36 -12.18
C LEU A 400 -20.92 -6.25 -13.04
N LEU A 401 -20.56 -6.17 -14.32
CA LEU A 401 -21.09 -5.16 -15.23
C LEU A 401 -22.61 -5.29 -15.40
N ALA A 402 -23.12 -6.50 -15.58
CA ALA A 402 -24.54 -6.76 -15.71
C ALA A 402 -25.34 -6.33 -14.46
N SER A 403 -24.81 -6.63 -13.27
CA SER A 403 -25.43 -6.22 -12.00
C SER A 403 -25.47 -4.70 -11.83
N LEU A 404 -24.38 -4.00 -12.19
CA LEU A 404 -24.33 -2.54 -12.17
C LEU A 404 -25.25 -1.92 -13.23
N ASP A 405 -25.38 -2.54 -14.40
CA ASP A 405 -26.26 -2.10 -15.48
C ASP A 405 -27.74 -2.18 -15.07
N GLU A 406 -28.16 -3.30 -14.48
CA GLU A 406 -29.50 -3.48 -13.92
C GLU A 406 -29.79 -2.48 -12.80
N GLY A 407 -28.81 -2.28 -11.90
CA GLY A 407 -28.89 -1.29 -10.84
C GLY A 407 -29.09 0.12 -11.37
N ALA A 408 -28.28 0.52 -12.34
CA ALA A 408 -28.35 1.84 -12.97
C ALA A 408 -29.67 2.04 -13.74
N ALA A 409 -30.13 1.03 -14.48
CA ALA A 409 -31.42 1.05 -15.18
C ALA A 409 -32.60 1.19 -14.22
N SER A 410 -32.47 0.66 -13.00
CA SER A 410 -33.45 0.77 -11.91
C SER A 410 -33.34 2.09 -11.12
N GLY A 411 -32.46 3.02 -11.53
CA GLY A 411 -32.28 4.31 -10.88
C GLY A 411 -31.33 4.33 -9.67
N CYS A 412 -30.56 3.26 -9.42
CA CYS A 412 -29.59 3.24 -8.33
C CYS A 412 -28.39 4.15 -8.66
N ARG A 413 -28.24 5.26 -7.92
CA ARG A 413 -27.16 6.24 -8.11
C ARG A 413 -25.77 5.62 -7.95
N PHE A 414 -25.56 4.83 -6.91
CA PHE A 414 -24.29 4.14 -6.67
C PHE A 414 -23.86 3.29 -7.88
N ALA A 415 -24.76 2.45 -8.39
CA ALA A 415 -24.47 1.58 -9.53
C ALA A 415 -24.13 2.41 -10.78
N ALA A 416 -24.88 3.49 -11.04
CA ALA A 416 -24.63 4.39 -12.16
C ALA A 416 -23.26 5.11 -12.05
N GLU A 417 -22.90 5.58 -10.85
CA GLU A 417 -21.62 6.26 -10.60
C GLU A 417 -20.43 5.31 -10.74
N VAL A 418 -20.52 4.09 -10.18
CA VAL A 418 -19.46 3.09 -10.34
C VAL A 418 -19.30 2.71 -11.80
N LYS A 419 -20.41 2.43 -12.51
CA LYS A 419 -20.39 2.14 -13.95
C LYS A 419 -19.74 3.26 -14.75
N GLN A 420 -20.08 4.51 -14.46
CA GLN A 420 -19.48 5.66 -15.13
C GLN A 420 -17.98 5.72 -14.85
N THR A 421 -17.57 5.53 -13.60
CA THR A 421 -16.15 5.55 -13.21
C THR A 421 -15.35 4.45 -13.90
N LEU A 422 -15.93 3.25 -14.06
CA LEU A 422 -15.29 2.13 -14.77
C LEU A 422 -14.99 2.41 -16.25
N ARG A 423 -15.62 3.42 -16.86
CA ARG A 423 -15.28 3.84 -18.24
C ARG A 423 -13.93 4.52 -18.33
N ASP A 424 -13.48 5.13 -17.24
CA ASP A 424 -12.21 5.86 -17.17
C ASP A 424 -11.07 4.98 -16.65
N LYS A 425 -11.34 3.73 -16.28
CA LYS A 425 -10.36 2.77 -15.77
C LYS A 425 -9.91 1.81 -16.87
N CYS A 426 -8.75 1.20 -16.69
CA CYS A 426 -8.30 0.10 -17.53
C CYS A 426 -9.20 -1.13 -17.30
N PRO A 427 -9.92 -1.62 -18.32
CA PRO A 427 -10.84 -2.75 -18.18
C PRO A 427 -10.16 -4.02 -17.65
N LEU A 428 -8.99 -4.37 -18.20
CA LEU A 428 -8.23 -5.54 -17.79
C LEU A 428 -7.79 -5.45 -16.34
N SER A 429 -7.32 -4.28 -15.89
CA SER A 429 -6.93 -4.02 -14.51
C SER A 429 -8.10 -4.22 -13.53
N CYS A 430 -9.28 -3.72 -13.87
CA CYS A 430 -10.48 -3.91 -13.04
C CYS A 430 -10.90 -5.40 -12.95
N ALA A 431 -10.82 -6.13 -14.06
CA ALA A 431 -11.12 -7.56 -14.09
C ALA A 431 -10.10 -8.39 -13.29
N VAL A 432 -8.80 -8.07 -13.41
CA VAL A 432 -7.74 -8.69 -12.59
C VAL A 432 -7.96 -8.40 -11.11
N TRP A 433 -8.32 -7.16 -10.74
CA TRP A 433 -8.63 -6.83 -9.35
C TRP A 433 -9.80 -7.66 -8.79
N LEU A 434 -10.89 -7.82 -9.54
CA LEU A 434 -12.00 -8.69 -9.13
C LEU A 434 -11.53 -10.13 -8.87
N ALA A 435 -10.71 -10.69 -9.76
CA ALA A 435 -10.21 -12.03 -9.60
C ALA A 435 -9.29 -12.17 -8.36
N LEU A 436 -8.36 -11.23 -8.16
CA LEU A 436 -7.50 -11.18 -6.98
C LEU A 436 -8.30 -11.07 -5.68
N PHE A 437 -9.25 -10.15 -5.64
CA PHE A 437 -10.03 -9.90 -4.43
C PHE A 437 -10.93 -11.09 -4.08
N ARG A 438 -11.51 -11.77 -5.08
CA ARG A 438 -12.22 -13.05 -4.88
C ARG A 438 -11.32 -14.14 -4.31
N GLN A 439 -10.08 -14.28 -4.80
CA GLN A 439 -9.12 -15.24 -4.24
C GLN A 439 -8.78 -14.92 -2.79
N ALA A 440 -8.57 -13.64 -2.46
CA ALA A 440 -8.28 -13.22 -1.08
C ALA A 440 -9.47 -13.46 -0.13
N GLU A 441 -10.71 -13.18 -0.56
CA GLU A 441 -11.93 -13.49 0.19
C GLU A 441 -12.07 -15.00 0.44
N ALA A 442 -11.83 -15.83 -0.59
CA ALA A 442 -11.95 -17.29 -0.49
C ALA A 442 -10.92 -17.93 0.46
N ARG A 443 -9.76 -17.29 0.64
CA ARG A 443 -8.68 -17.75 1.54
C ARG A 443 -8.88 -17.36 3.01
N LYS A 444 -9.92 -16.58 3.35
CA LYS A 444 -10.20 -16.22 4.74
C LYS A 444 -10.65 -17.42 5.55
N CYS A 445 -10.05 -17.64 6.72
CA CYS A 445 -10.51 -18.68 7.65
C CYS A 445 -11.78 -18.28 8.39
N VAL A 446 -12.52 -19.29 8.88
CA VAL A 446 -13.77 -19.10 9.65
C VAL A 446 -13.55 -18.24 10.91
N ASP A 447 -12.38 -18.37 11.56
CA ASP A 447 -12.03 -17.63 12.79
C ASP A 447 -11.62 -16.16 12.56
N GLU A 448 -11.26 -15.78 11.32
CA GLU A 448 -10.99 -14.36 10.99
C GLU A 448 -12.26 -13.49 11.11
N ARG A 449 -13.43 -14.10 11.31
CA ARG A 449 -14.73 -13.45 11.55
C ARG A 449 -14.94 -12.99 13.00
N SER A 450 -14.00 -13.21 13.94
CA SER A 450 -14.15 -12.72 15.32
C SER A 450 -13.80 -11.22 15.44
N ASP A 451 -14.55 -10.49 16.27
CA ASP A 451 -14.45 -9.01 16.41
C ASP A 451 -13.18 -8.52 17.14
N ASP A 452 -12.45 -9.41 17.82
CA ASP A 452 -11.34 -9.03 18.73
C ASP A 452 -9.94 -9.11 18.10
N ALA A 453 -9.82 -9.58 16.85
CA ALA A 453 -8.53 -9.66 16.18
C ALA A 453 -8.06 -8.26 15.74
N PRO A 454 -6.87 -7.78 16.16
CA PRO A 454 -6.34 -6.52 15.65
C PRO A 454 -6.21 -6.58 14.13
N PHE A 455 -6.42 -5.44 13.48
CA PHE A 455 -6.07 -5.28 12.07
C PHE A 455 -4.54 -5.42 11.99
N TYR A 456 -4.11 -6.64 11.59
CA TYR A 456 -2.79 -7.13 11.17
C TYR A 456 -2.02 -8.14 12.04
N ALA A 457 -1.75 -9.31 11.44
CA ALA A 457 -0.46 -9.95 11.16
C ALA A 457 0.49 -10.30 12.32
N GLN A 458 0.00 -10.31 13.56
CA GLN A 458 0.76 -10.88 14.68
C GLN A 458 0.57 -12.40 14.84
N ARG A 459 -0.33 -13.01 14.06
CA ARG A 459 -0.45 -14.47 14.00
C ARG A 459 0.46 -15.00 12.88
N GLU A 460 1.18 -16.08 13.17
CA GLU A 460 2.10 -16.73 12.23
C GLU A 460 1.38 -17.08 10.92
N GLU A 461 0.20 -17.71 11.02
CA GLU A 461 -0.66 -18.11 9.90
C GLU A 461 -1.13 -16.96 8.99
N GLU A 462 -1.33 -15.76 9.55
CA GLU A 462 -1.70 -14.57 8.75
C GLU A 462 -0.52 -14.06 7.91
N GLY A 463 0.71 -14.30 8.39
CA GLY A 463 1.93 -13.99 7.64
C GLY A 463 2.03 -14.81 6.36
N ASP A 464 1.77 -16.11 6.43
CA ASP A 464 1.84 -16.99 5.27
C ASP A 464 0.83 -16.59 4.19
N ARG A 465 -0.39 -16.19 4.59
CA ARG A 465 -1.41 -15.70 3.67
C ARG A 465 -1.03 -14.37 3.03
N LEU A 466 -0.48 -13.43 3.80
CA LEU A 466 0.03 -12.18 3.23
C LEU A 466 1.17 -12.46 2.25
N LEU A 467 2.09 -13.37 2.59
CA LEU A 467 3.19 -13.73 1.71
C LEU A 467 2.71 -14.36 0.40
N GLU A 468 1.68 -15.21 0.45
CA GLU A 468 1.05 -15.76 -0.76
C GLU A 468 0.45 -14.66 -1.64
N VAL A 469 -0.24 -13.67 -1.04
CA VAL A 469 -0.75 -12.50 -1.78
C VAL A 469 0.41 -11.70 -2.40
N LEU A 470 1.47 -11.41 -1.65
CA LEU A 470 2.63 -10.65 -2.16
C LEU A 470 3.39 -11.40 -3.27
N ARG A 471 3.43 -12.75 -3.23
CA ARG A 471 3.96 -13.54 -4.35
C ARG A 471 3.10 -13.40 -5.59
N GLN A 472 1.78 -13.40 -5.44
CA GLN A 472 0.85 -13.14 -6.55
C GLN A 472 0.98 -11.70 -7.08
N ASP A 473 1.15 -10.71 -6.19
CA ASP A 473 1.42 -9.33 -6.57
C ASP A 473 2.73 -9.23 -7.36
N PHE A 474 3.77 -9.96 -6.97
CA PHE A 474 5.04 -10.00 -7.72
C PHE A 474 4.88 -10.56 -9.13
N VAL A 475 4.15 -11.67 -9.27
CA VAL A 475 3.82 -12.25 -10.58
C VAL A 475 3.09 -11.25 -11.47
N LEU A 476 2.09 -10.56 -10.91
CA LEU A 476 1.32 -9.58 -11.66
C LEU A 476 2.12 -8.32 -11.98
N ALA A 477 2.98 -7.85 -11.06
CA ALA A 477 3.84 -6.71 -11.32
C ALA A 477 4.78 -6.96 -12.52
N GLU A 478 5.33 -8.17 -12.62
CA GLU A 478 6.10 -8.61 -13.79
C GLU A 478 5.22 -8.74 -15.05
N ALA A 479 3.99 -9.26 -14.93
CA ALA A 479 3.05 -9.38 -16.04
C ALA A 479 2.69 -7.98 -16.60
N PHE A 480 2.32 -7.03 -15.75
CA PHE A 480 2.00 -5.65 -16.17
C PHE A 480 3.24 -4.84 -16.56
N GLY A 481 4.41 -5.14 -15.99
CA GLY A 481 5.65 -4.44 -16.32
C GLY A 481 6.29 -4.90 -17.63
N HIS A 482 6.15 -6.19 -17.97
CA HIS A 482 6.90 -6.80 -19.07
C HIS A 482 6.12 -7.81 -19.91
N GLY A 483 5.24 -8.63 -19.32
CA GLY A 483 4.50 -9.66 -20.06
C GLY A 483 3.44 -9.10 -21.01
N TYR A 484 2.62 -8.17 -20.52
CA TYR A 484 1.52 -7.50 -21.21
C TYR A 484 1.51 -6.00 -20.83
N PRO A 485 2.57 -5.25 -21.17
CA PRO A 485 2.82 -3.93 -20.61
C PRO A 485 2.04 -2.80 -21.28
N GLU A 486 1.24 -3.09 -22.31
CA GLU A 486 0.59 -2.10 -23.17
C GLU A 486 -0.27 -1.13 -22.37
N ASN A 487 -1.17 -1.65 -21.53
CA ASN A 487 -2.04 -0.82 -20.70
C ASN A 487 -1.25 -0.06 -19.63
N PHE A 488 -0.25 -0.67 -19.00
CA PHE A 488 0.52 0.00 -17.96
C PHE A 488 1.32 1.18 -18.54
N LYS A 489 2.00 0.97 -19.67
CA LYS A 489 2.72 2.03 -20.40
C LYS A 489 1.77 3.13 -20.85
N GLU A 490 0.61 2.77 -21.39
CA GLU A 490 -0.38 3.74 -21.85
C GLU A 490 -0.99 4.56 -20.70
N GLY A 491 -1.32 3.92 -19.59
CA GLY A 491 -1.83 4.61 -18.40
C GLY A 491 -0.81 5.56 -17.81
N VAL A 492 0.46 5.14 -17.72
CA VAL A 492 1.57 6.00 -17.29
C VAL A 492 1.75 7.18 -18.25
N ARG A 493 1.70 6.93 -19.57
CA ARG A 493 1.74 8.01 -20.58
C ARG A 493 0.62 9.02 -20.33
N ALA A 494 -0.63 8.58 -20.34
CA ALA A 494 -1.80 9.43 -20.26
C ALA A 494 -1.89 10.24 -18.96
N VAL A 495 -1.58 9.62 -17.81
CA VAL A 495 -1.78 10.23 -16.49
C VAL A 495 -0.54 11.00 -16.01
N LEU A 496 0.66 10.50 -16.29
CA LEU A 496 1.88 11.03 -15.68
C LEU A 496 2.78 11.77 -16.68
N VAL A 497 2.93 11.27 -17.90
CA VAL A 497 3.82 11.88 -18.90
C VAL A 497 3.12 13.04 -19.60
N ASP A 498 2.09 12.73 -20.39
CA ASP A 498 1.38 13.70 -21.24
C ASP A 498 0.29 14.44 -20.46
N LYS A 499 -0.24 13.82 -19.40
CA LYS A 499 -1.27 14.37 -18.51
C LYS A 499 -2.57 14.75 -19.25
N ASP A 500 -2.86 14.08 -20.35
CA ASP A 500 -4.11 14.26 -21.11
C ASP A 500 -5.31 13.59 -20.43
N ASN A 501 -5.06 12.63 -19.53
CA ASN A 501 -6.06 11.78 -18.90
C ASN A 501 -6.99 11.08 -19.92
N ARG A 502 -6.44 10.69 -21.08
CA ARG A 502 -7.15 10.02 -22.20
C ARG A 502 -6.44 8.73 -22.64
N PRO A 503 -6.31 7.75 -21.73
CA PRO A 503 -5.66 6.49 -22.06
C PRO A 503 -6.42 5.70 -23.13
N GLN A 504 -5.68 5.03 -24.01
CA GLN A 504 -6.18 4.14 -25.06
C GLN A 504 -6.02 2.68 -24.63
N TRP A 505 -6.98 2.18 -23.87
CA TRP A 505 -6.91 0.83 -23.31
C TRP A 505 -7.06 -0.27 -24.35
N THR A 506 -6.43 -1.42 -24.06
CA THR A 506 -6.59 -2.68 -24.79
C THR A 506 -6.96 -3.79 -23.81
N PRO A 507 -8.19 -4.32 -23.82
CA PRO A 507 -9.30 -3.91 -24.67
C PRO A 507 -9.83 -2.51 -24.31
N SER A 508 -10.47 -1.85 -25.28
CA SER A 508 -10.97 -0.49 -25.12
C SER A 508 -12.29 -0.40 -24.34
N ASN A 509 -13.04 -1.51 -24.24
CA ASN A 509 -14.31 -1.56 -23.54
C ASN A 509 -14.33 -2.65 -22.48
N ASN A 510 -15.10 -2.41 -21.41
CA ASN A 510 -15.31 -3.37 -20.33
C ASN A 510 -15.95 -4.68 -20.77
N ALA A 511 -16.80 -4.66 -21.80
CA ALA A 511 -17.45 -5.86 -22.33
C ALA A 511 -16.50 -6.82 -23.05
N ASP A 512 -15.36 -6.31 -23.53
CA ASP A 512 -14.42 -7.03 -24.40
C ASP A 512 -13.30 -7.75 -23.61
N VAL A 513 -13.32 -7.69 -22.28
CA VAL A 513 -12.34 -8.39 -21.42
C VAL A 513 -12.74 -9.84 -21.24
N HIS A 514 -11.99 -10.81 -21.75
CA HIS A 514 -12.32 -12.22 -21.58
C HIS A 514 -11.67 -12.84 -20.33
N GLU A 515 -12.27 -13.91 -19.78
CA GLU A 515 -11.67 -14.64 -18.66
C GLU A 515 -10.26 -15.17 -18.96
N ASP A 516 -10.01 -15.51 -20.23
CA ASP A 516 -8.70 -15.94 -20.71
C ASP A 516 -7.64 -14.85 -20.58
N ASP A 517 -8.01 -13.58 -20.74
CA ASP A 517 -7.09 -12.44 -20.57
C ASP A 517 -6.69 -12.31 -19.09
N VAL A 518 -7.66 -12.42 -18.18
CA VAL A 518 -7.42 -12.40 -16.73
C VAL A 518 -6.56 -13.59 -16.30
N ARG A 519 -6.89 -14.79 -16.79
CA ARG A 519 -6.14 -16.02 -16.47
C ARG A 519 -4.69 -15.91 -16.95
N ARG A 520 -4.47 -15.31 -18.12
CA ARG A 520 -3.13 -15.07 -18.68
C ARG A 520 -2.28 -14.16 -17.79
N MET A 521 -2.88 -13.13 -17.20
CA MET A 521 -2.22 -12.25 -16.23
C MET A 521 -1.85 -13.00 -14.94
N LEU A 522 -2.82 -13.72 -14.35
CA LEU A 522 -2.64 -14.40 -13.06
C LEU A 522 -1.64 -15.57 -13.13
N ASN A 523 -1.60 -16.27 -14.27
CA ASN A 523 -0.72 -17.42 -14.50
C ASN A 523 0.55 -17.05 -15.25
N TYR A 524 0.95 -15.77 -15.25
CA TYR A 524 2.20 -15.36 -15.87
C TYR A 524 3.38 -16.08 -15.18
N CYS A 525 3.93 -17.09 -15.84
CA CYS A 525 4.90 -18.00 -15.23
C CYS A 525 6.30 -17.37 -15.18
N GLU A 526 6.77 -17.09 -13.97
CA GLU A 526 8.17 -17.21 -13.59
C GLU A 526 8.31 -17.79 -12.18
N ALA A 527 9.38 -18.57 -11.96
CA ALA A 527 9.68 -19.15 -10.66
C ALA A 527 9.86 -18.06 -9.59
N ASN A 528 8.94 -18.00 -8.62
CA ASN A 528 8.91 -17.19 -7.40
C ASN A 528 10.10 -16.22 -7.23
N GLY A 529 10.10 -15.12 -7.97
CA GLY A 529 11.19 -14.14 -7.93
C GLY A 529 11.27 -13.40 -6.59
N LEU A 530 10.13 -13.25 -5.89
CA LEU A 530 10.06 -12.55 -4.61
C LEU A 530 10.93 -13.19 -3.53
N ASP A 531 11.04 -14.53 -3.50
CA ASP A 531 11.76 -15.26 -2.46
C ASP A 531 13.25 -14.87 -2.39
N ARG A 532 13.83 -14.39 -3.50
CA ARG A 532 15.21 -13.88 -3.55
C ARG A 532 15.40 -12.63 -2.68
N TYR A 533 14.35 -11.83 -2.54
CA TYR A 533 14.37 -10.57 -1.79
C TYR A 533 14.01 -10.77 -0.31
N LEU A 534 13.29 -11.84 0.04
CA LEU A 534 12.91 -12.09 1.45
C LEU A 534 14.11 -12.36 2.35
N HIS A 535 15.16 -12.97 1.81
CA HIS A 535 16.41 -13.31 2.53
C HIS A 535 17.48 -12.21 2.46
N SER A 536 17.21 -11.09 1.78
CA SER A 536 18.14 -9.97 1.58
C SER A 536 18.25 -9.06 2.78
#